data_AF-A0A7Y4WU87-F1
#
_entry.id   AF-A0A7Y4WU87-F1
#
_cell.length_a   1.000
_cell.length_b   1.000
_cell.length_c   1.000
_cell.angle_alpha   90.00
_cell.angle_beta   90.00
_cell.angle_gamma   90.00
#
_symmetry.space_group_name_H-M   'P 1'
#
loop_
_entity.id
_entity.type
_entity.pdbx_description
1 polymer ?
#
loop_
_entity_poly.entity_id
_entity_poly.type
_entity_poly.pdbx_seq_one_letter_code
_entity_poly.pdbx_strand_id
1 'polypeptide(L)' 'MAAERAVRDLLTRASRDLTRVDYGRLSSDLRAQYDLSKRFVQQAEQAIRERNFLFASTLADKAASLATGLLAGR' A
#
# COMPACT_ATOMS: atom_id res chain seq x y z
N MET A 1 -17.89 -9.58 1.95
CA MET A 1 -17.17 -10.51 2.88
C MET A 1 -16.41 -9.69 3.91
N ALA A 2 -16.17 -10.19 5.14
CA ALA A 2 -15.41 -9.46 6.16
C ALA A 2 -13.94 -9.26 5.76
N ALA A 3 -13.31 -10.30 5.18
CA ALA A 3 -11.92 -10.24 4.71
C ALA A 3 -11.71 -9.17 3.61
N GLU A 4 -12.58 -9.13 2.60
CA GLU A 4 -12.53 -8.13 1.53
C GLU A 4 -12.61 -6.69 2.07
N ARG A 5 -13.47 -6.45 3.06
CA ARG A 5 -13.58 -5.12 3.70
C ARG A 5 -12.29 -4.75 4.42
N ALA A 6 -11.73 -5.66 5.21
CA ALA A 6 -10.46 -5.44 5.89
C ALA A 6 -9.31 -5.13 4.91
N VAL A 7 -9.23 -5.86 3.79
CA VAL A 7 -8.22 -5.58 2.75
C VAL A 7 -8.45 -4.18 2.15
N ARG A 8 -9.68 -3.82 1.80
CA ARG A 8 -10.00 -2.47 1.27
C ARG A 8 -9.65 -1.36 2.26
N ASP A 9 -9.85 -1.58 3.56
CA ASP A 9 -9.49 -0.62 4.60
C ASP A 9 -7.97 -0.39 4.64
N LEU A 10 -7.17 -1.46 4.55
CA LEU A 10 -5.71 -1.37 4.47
C LEU A 10 -5.26 -0.63 3.20
N LEU A 11 -5.87 -0.93 2.05
CA LEU A 11 -5.55 -0.24 0.79
C LEU A 11 -5.89 1.24 0.83
N THR A 12 -7.05 1.58 1.39
CA THR A 12 -7.48 2.98 1.55
C THR A 12 -6.49 3.75 2.42
N ARG A 13 -6.01 3.14 3.51
CA ARG A 13 -4.97 3.74 4.37
C ARG A 13 -3.66 3.93 3.62
N ALA A 14 -3.16 2.88 2.97
CA ALA A 14 -1.91 2.94 2.20
C ALA A 14 -1.96 4.03 1.12
N SER A 15 -3.03 4.07 0.32
CA SER A 15 -3.22 5.11 -0.70
C SER A 15 -3.28 6.51 -0.09
N ARG A 16 -4.00 6.70 1.03
CA ARG A 16 -4.07 7.98 1.71
C ARG A 16 -2.69 8.43 2.20
N ASP A 17 -1.91 7.54 2.79
CA ASP A 17 -0.58 7.87 3.27
C ASP A 17 0.37 8.21 2.12
N LEU A 18 0.34 7.44 1.02
CA LEU A 18 1.09 7.77 -0.19
C LEU A 18 0.71 9.13 -0.78
N THR A 19 -0.57 9.52 -0.77
CA THR A 19 -0.96 10.86 -1.27
C THR A 19 -0.40 12.01 -0.42
N ARG A 20 -0.03 11.75 0.84
CA ARG A 20 0.57 12.74 1.75
C ARG A 20 2.09 12.82 1.62
N VAL A 21 2.71 11.84 0.96
CA VAL A 21 4.16 11.79 0.75
C VAL A 21 4.50 12.66 -0.46
N ASP A 22 5.41 13.62 -0.27
CA ASP A 22 5.94 14.45 -1.35
C ASP A 22 7.05 13.69 -2.09
N TYR A 23 6.68 12.98 -3.16
CA TYR A 23 7.60 12.19 -3.98
C TYR A 23 8.80 13.00 -4.49
N GLY A 24 8.63 14.31 -4.74
CA GLY A 24 9.68 15.19 -5.22
C GLY A 24 10.79 15.43 -4.18
N ARG A 25 10.45 15.34 -2.89
CA ARG A 25 11.37 15.54 -1.77
C ARG A 25 11.99 14.24 -1.25
N LEU A 26 11.53 13.09 -1.73
CA LEU A 26 12.07 11.80 -1.34
C LEU A 26 13.47 11.56 -1.91
N SER A 27 14.35 11.01 -1.08
CA SER A 27 15.61 10.38 -1.51
C SER A 27 15.34 9.17 -2.42
N SER A 28 16.34 8.76 -3.20
CA SER A 28 16.21 7.64 -4.16
C SER A 28 15.68 6.35 -3.52
N ASP A 29 16.11 6.04 -2.29
CA ASP A 29 15.63 4.86 -1.56
C ASP A 29 14.14 4.97 -1.19
N LEU A 30 13.74 6.11 -0.62
CA LEU A 30 12.35 6.36 -0.25
C LEU A 30 11.42 6.40 -1.48
N ARG A 31 11.91 6.89 -2.63
CA ARG A 31 11.17 6.79 -3.91
C ARG A 31 10.94 5.34 -4.31
N ALA A 32 11.96 4.48 -4.18
CA ALA A 32 11.81 3.05 -4.45
C ALA A 32 10.77 2.40 -3.50
N GLN A 33 10.76 2.78 -2.22
CA GLN A 33 9.74 2.32 -1.27
C GLN A 33 8.33 2.82 -1.63
N TYR A 34 8.20 4.07 -2.08
CA TYR A 34 6.94 4.63 -2.56
C TYR A 34 6.41 3.85 -3.76
N ASP A 35 7.26 3.64 -4.77
CA ASP A 35 6.90 2.92 -5.99
C ASP A 35 6.56 1.46 -5.68
N LEU A 36 7.26 0.83 -4.75
CA LEU A 36 6.97 -0.52 -4.28
C LEU A 36 5.62 -0.60 -3.54
N SER A 37 5.34 0.35 -2.64
CA SER A 37 4.04 0.43 -1.95
C SER A 37 2.90 0.56 -2.96
N LYS A 38 3.04 1.45 -3.96
CA LYS A 38 2.06 1.63 -5.03
C LYS A 38 1.83 0.35 -5.85
N ARG A 39 2.89 -0.41 -6.16
CA ARG A 39 2.78 -1.72 -6.84
C ARG A 39 2.02 -2.74 -6.00
N PHE A 40 2.28 -2.81 -4.69
CA PHE A 40 1.54 -3.70 -3.81
C PHE A 40 0.05 -3.37 -3.73
N VAL A 41 -0.32 -2.08 -3.72
CA VAL A 41 -1.73 -1.66 -3.81
C VAL A 41 -2.38 -2.24 -5.07
N GLN A 42 -1.75 -2.09 -6.24
CA GLN A 42 -2.32 -2.59 -7.49
C GLN A 42 -2.42 -4.13 -7.53
N GLN A 43 -1.42 -4.83 -7.01
CA GLN A 43 -1.46 -6.30 -6.92
C GLN A 43 -2.55 -6.78 -5.94
N ALA A 44 -2.76 -6.07 -4.83
CA ALA A 44 -3.80 -6.41 -3.87
C ALA A 44 -5.20 -6.22 -4.47
N GLU A 45 -5.42 -5.13 -5.23
CA GLU A 45 -6.66 -4.92 -5.98
C GLU A 45 -6.92 -6.04 -6.99
N GLN A 46 -5.89 -6.49 -7.70
CA GLN A 46 -5.99 -7.63 -8.61
C GLN A 46 -6.36 -8.92 -7.85
N ALA A 47 -5.70 -9.19 -6.73
CA ALA A 47 -5.99 -10.35 -5.90
C ALA A 47 -7.43 -10.31 -5.32
N ILE A 48 -7.98 -9.13 -5.00
CA ILE A 48 -9.40 -8.97 -4.64
C ILE A 48 -10.29 -9.40 -5.81
N ARG A 49 -9.99 -8.95 -7.04
CA ARG A 49 -10.77 -9.33 -8.25
C ARG A 49 -10.73 -10.83 -8.50
N GLU A 50 -9.60 -11.46 -8.22
CA GLU A 50 -9.40 -12.92 -8.29
C GLU A 50 -9.97 -13.68 -7.08
N ARG A 51 -10.59 -12.97 -6.12
CA ARG A 51 -11.11 -13.52 -4.85
C ARG A 51 -10.04 -14.19 -3.98
N ASN A 52 -8.76 -13.88 -4.21
CA ASN A 52 -7.64 -14.32 -3.40
C ASN A 52 -7.41 -13.34 -2.23
N PHE A 53 -8.32 -13.36 -1.25
CA PHE A 53 -8.32 -12.40 -0.15
C PHE A 53 -7.14 -12.55 0.81
N LEU A 54 -6.59 -13.76 0.97
CA LEU A 54 -5.40 -13.98 1.80
C LEU A 54 -4.18 -13.28 1.19
N PHE A 55 -3.96 -13.47 -0.11
CA PHE A 55 -2.86 -12.80 -0.81
C PHE A 55 -3.07 -11.29 -0.86
N ALA A 56 -4.30 -10.84 -1.12
CA ALA A 56 -4.64 -9.42 -1.12
C ALA A 56 -4.36 -8.77 0.24
N SER A 57 -4.66 -9.45 1.35
CA SER A 57 -4.36 -8.96 2.70
C SER A 57 -2.86 -8.80 2.93
N THR A 58 -2.06 -9.78 2.53
CA THR A 58 -0.59 -9.71 2.65
C THR A 58 -0.01 -8.55 1.86
N LEU A 59 -0.52 -8.30 0.65
CA LEU A 59 -0.07 -7.20 -0.19
C LEU A 59 -0.51 -5.83 0.36
N ALA A 60 -1.75 -5.73 0.86
CA ALA A 60 -2.27 -4.51 1.45
C ALA A 60 -1.53 -4.12 2.74
N ASP A 61 -1.18 -5.10 3.58
CA ASP A 61 -0.38 -4.89 4.78
C ASP A 61 1.04 -4.38 4.46
N LYS A 62 1.70 -4.99 3.47
CA LYS A 62 3.01 -4.52 2.96
C LYS A 62 2.94 -3.09 2.42
N ALA A 63 1.89 -2.77 1.66
CA ALA A 63 1.68 -1.44 1.13
C ALA A 63 1.53 -0.39 2.25
N ALA A 64 0.68 -0.69 3.25
CA ALA A 64 0.43 0.19 4.39
C ALA A 64 1.69 0.39 5.25
N SER A 65 2.46 -0.67 5.47
CA SER A 65 3.73 -0.61 6.22
C SER A 65 4.75 0.30 5.54
N LEU A 66 4.94 0.16 4.22
CA LEU A 66 5.83 1.04 3.45
C LEU A 66 5.34 2.49 3.44
N ALA A 67 4.04 2.71 3.23
CA ALA A 67 3.46 4.06 3.21
C ALA A 67 3.60 4.77 4.56
N THR A 68 3.42 4.05 5.67
CA THR A 68 3.65 4.56 7.02
C THR A 68 5.12 4.89 7.25
N GLY A 69 6.04 4.02 6.82
CA GLY A 69 7.48 4.25 6.91
C GLY A 69 7.93 5.53 6.20
N LEU A 70 7.34 5.83 5.04
CA LEU A 70 7.61 7.06 4.29
C LEU A 70 7.18 8.34 5.01
N LEU A 71 6.12 8.27 5.82
CA LEU A 71 5.67 9.39 6.64
C LEU A 71 6.51 9.58 7.91
N ALA A 72 7.09 8.49 8.44
CA ALA A 72 7.94 8.51 9.62
C ALA A 72 9.40 8.90 9.29
N GLY A 73 9.86 8.62 8.07
CA GLY A 73 11.21 8.93 7.58
C GLY A 73 11.36 10.27 6.87
N ARG A 74 10.37 11.17 6.96
CA ARG A 74 10.44 12.55 6.47
C ARG A 74 10.98 13.50 7.53
#